data_AF-A0AAI9KRA5-F1
#
_entry.id   AF-A0AAI9KRA5-F1
#
_cell.length_a   1.000
_cell.length_b   1.000
_cell.length_c   1.000
_cell.angle_alpha   90.00
_cell.angle_beta   90.00
_cell.angle_gamma   90.00
#
_symmetry.space_group_name_H-M   'P 1'
#
loop_
_entity.id
_entity.type
_entity.pdbx_description
1 polymer ?
#
loop_
_entity_poly.entity_id
_entity_poly.type
_entity_poly.pdbx_seq_one_letter_code
_entity_poly.pdbx_strand_id
1 'polypeptide(L)'
;MSKKEKAAPQNGTTKLEPGQHITKHELVATHLLEQGSQGVSALSGLAGLRDLNLRNSVSLLRRNHGIAITDAFFEHQHSGGGTTRFKRYWLADREQAHKLVALINHWRRQRQAAPLADDYAAIMCARAPEAAPLPPAA
;
A
#
# COMPACT_ATOMS: atom_id res chain seq x y z
N MET A 1 48.73 -15.41 9.59
CA MET A 1 47.82 -14.92 8.52
C MET A 1 46.38 -15.11 8.98
N SER A 2 45.78 -14.07 9.58
CA SER A 2 44.41 -14.14 10.10
C SER A 2 43.42 -13.96 8.96
N LYS A 3 42.66 -15.02 8.64
CA LYS A 3 41.56 -14.96 7.69
C LYS A 3 40.44 -14.11 8.29
N LYS A 4 40.15 -12.99 7.63
CA LYS A 4 39.07 -12.06 7.95
C LYS A 4 37.76 -12.73 7.54
N GLU A 5 37.01 -13.23 8.51
CA GLU A 5 35.68 -13.80 8.27
C GLU A 5 34.74 -12.67 7.84
N LYS A 6 34.16 -12.83 6.65
CA LYS A 6 33.28 -11.86 6.02
C LYS A 6 31.89 -12.06 6.60
N ALA A 7 31.40 -11.11 7.40
CA ALA A 7 30.02 -11.14 7.90
C ALA A 7 29.05 -11.23 6.72
N ALA A 8 28.19 -12.25 6.73
CA ALA A 8 27.10 -12.40 5.76
C ALA A 8 26.09 -11.26 5.92
N PRO A 9 25.51 -10.73 4.82
CA PRO A 9 24.43 -9.75 4.94
C PRO A 9 23.22 -10.45 5.57
N GLN A 10 22.85 -10.02 6.77
CA GLN A 10 21.57 -10.38 7.38
C GLN A 10 20.46 -9.64 6.61
N ASN A 11 20.07 -10.16 5.44
CA ASN A 11 18.75 -9.91 4.92
C ASN A 11 17.79 -10.65 5.85
N GLY A 12 17.31 -9.95 6.87
CA GLY A 12 16.27 -10.39 7.79
C GLY A 12 14.94 -10.54 7.06
N THR A 13 14.85 -11.51 6.17
CA THR A 13 13.57 -12.05 5.73
C THR A 13 13.20 -13.11 6.74
N THR A 14 12.54 -12.72 7.83
CA THR A 14 11.86 -13.68 8.70
C THR A 14 10.97 -14.52 7.80
N LYS A 15 11.29 -15.81 7.67
CA LYS A 15 10.47 -16.78 6.95
C LYS A 15 9.20 -16.95 7.78
N LEU A 16 8.18 -16.16 7.46
CA LEU A 16 6.87 -16.29 8.09
C LEU A 16 6.28 -17.61 7.59
N GLU A 17 5.89 -18.49 8.52
CA GLU A 17 5.25 -19.76 8.22
C GLU A 17 4.05 -19.53 7.27
N PRO A 18 3.86 -20.37 6.24
CA PRO A 18 2.72 -20.24 5.34
C PRO A 18 1.43 -20.63 6.09
N GLY A 19 0.68 -19.63 6.54
CA GLY A 19 -0.62 -19.82 7.16
C GLY A 19 -0.96 -18.67 8.10
N GLN A 20 -2.15 -18.08 7.93
CA GLN A 20 -2.79 -17.09 8.82
C GLN A 20 -2.19 -15.68 8.95
N HIS A 21 -0.91 -15.45 8.67
CA HIS A 21 -0.35 -14.10 8.83
C HIS A 21 -0.78 -13.15 7.71
N ILE A 22 -1.29 -11.97 8.10
CA ILE A 22 -1.59 -10.88 7.16
C ILE A 22 -0.31 -10.45 6.46
N THR A 23 -0.36 -10.36 5.12
CA THR A 23 0.83 -9.99 4.36
C THR A 23 1.06 -8.47 4.40
N LYS A 24 2.31 -8.09 4.21
CA LYS A 24 2.72 -6.68 4.05
C LYS A 24 1.92 -5.95 2.96
N HIS A 25 1.61 -6.63 1.86
CA HIS A 25 0.85 -6.09 0.74
C HIS A 25 -0.64 -5.92 1.08
N GLU A 26 -1.22 -6.87 1.82
CA GLU A 26 -2.60 -6.78 2.30
C GLU A 26 -2.76 -5.57 3.24
N LEU A 27 -1.78 -5.33 4.12
CA LEU A 27 -1.77 -4.15 5.00
C LEU A 27 -1.72 -2.84 4.21
N VAL A 28 -0.85 -2.73 3.20
CA VAL A 28 -0.79 -1.51 2.36
C VAL A 28 -2.06 -1.32 1.56
N ALA A 29 -2.59 -2.38 0.97
CA ALA A 29 -3.83 -2.31 0.20
C ALA A 29 -4.98 -1.85 1.09
N THR A 30 -5.09 -2.41 2.30
CA THR A 30 -6.12 -2.02 3.28
C THR A 30 -5.94 -0.55 3.68
N HIS A 31 -4.72 -0.11 4.00
CA HIS A 31 -4.48 1.28 4.37
C HIS A 31 -4.76 2.26 3.23
N LEU A 32 -4.39 1.91 1.99
CA LEU A 32 -4.69 2.72 0.80
C LEU A 32 -6.20 2.87 0.59
N LEU A 33 -6.93 1.77 0.79
CA LEU A 33 -8.39 1.74 0.70
C LEU A 33 -9.05 2.59 1.80
N GLU A 34 -8.57 2.47 3.05
CA GLU A 34 -9.12 3.21 4.20
C GLU A 34 -8.91 4.72 4.10
N GLN A 35 -7.75 5.16 3.59
CA GLN A 35 -7.43 6.58 3.42
C GLN A 35 -8.11 7.21 2.19
N GLY A 36 -8.50 6.40 1.20
CA GLY A 36 -9.18 6.89 -0.01
C GLY A 36 -8.44 8.06 -0.68
N SER A 37 -9.14 9.16 -0.91
CA SER A 37 -8.60 10.38 -1.53
C SER A 37 -7.54 11.11 -0.69
N GLN A 38 -7.48 10.90 0.63
CA GLN A 38 -6.42 11.46 1.47
C GLN A 38 -5.06 10.85 1.16
N GLY A 39 -5.07 9.60 0.68
CA GLY A 39 -3.89 8.85 0.30
C GLY A 39 -2.97 8.47 1.47
N VAL A 40 -1.94 7.72 1.13
CA VAL A 40 -0.95 7.17 2.06
C VAL A 40 0.45 7.63 1.68
N SER A 41 1.33 7.75 2.64
CA SER A 41 2.74 8.11 2.43
C SER A 41 3.65 7.28 3.32
N ALA A 42 4.96 7.35 3.09
CA ALA A 42 5.92 6.66 3.96
C ALA A 42 5.75 7.08 5.43
N LEU A 43 5.31 8.31 5.69
CA LEU A 43 5.04 8.82 7.04
C LEU A 43 3.81 8.15 7.67
N SER A 44 2.69 8.04 6.94
CA SER A 44 1.47 7.38 7.47
C SER A 44 1.67 5.87 7.61
N GLY A 45 2.45 5.25 6.72
CA GLY A 45 2.81 3.83 6.80
C GLY A 45 3.74 3.49 7.97
N LEU A 46 4.61 4.41 8.39
CA LEU A 46 5.54 4.20 9.50
C LEU A 46 4.81 4.07 10.85
N ALA A 47 3.76 4.85 11.07
CA ALA A 47 3.03 4.91 12.33
C ALA A 47 2.20 3.65 12.63
N GLY A 48 1.77 2.90 11.60
CA GLY A 48 0.85 1.76 11.76
C GLY A 48 1.33 0.42 11.21
N LEU A 49 2.27 0.40 10.25
CA LEU A 49 2.48 -0.79 9.41
C LEU A 49 3.88 -1.42 9.51
N ARG A 50 4.63 -1.08 10.59
CA ARG A 50 5.94 -1.66 11.00
C ARG A 50 6.89 -1.97 9.82
N ASP A 51 7.55 -0.91 9.35
CA ASP A 51 8.57 -0.91 8.30
C ASP A 51 8.09 -1.37 6.92
N LEU A 52 7.21 -0.55 6.37
CA LEU A 52 6.63 -0.78 5.06
C LEU A 52 7.33 0.08 4.01
N ASN A 53 8.13 -0.58 3.17
CA ASN A 53 8.57 -0.02 1.89
C ASN A 53 7.33 0.17 1.00
N LEU A 54 6.59 1.24 1.29
CA LEU A 54 5.31 1.60 0.69
C LEU A 54 5.46 1.75 -0.82
N ARG A 55 6.59 2.32 -1.26
CA ARG A 55 6.92 2.47 -2.67
C ARG A 55 7.00 1.13 -3.39
N ASN A 56 7.64 0.12 -2.80
CA ASN A 56 7.71 -1.21 -3.41
C ASN A 56 6.33 -1.88 -3.45
N SER A 57 5.53 -1.71 -2.39
CA SER A 57 4.18 -2.28 -2.34
C SER A 57 3.25 -1.63 -3.36
N VAL A 58 3.29 -0.30 -3.49
CA VAL A 58 2.58 0.44 -4.55
C VAL A 58 3.05 -0.01 -5.94
N SER A 59 4.35 -0.22 -6.12
CA SER A 59 4.90 -0.71 -7.39
C SER A 59 4.39 -2.11 -7.74
N LEU A 60 4.27 -3.00 -6.74
CA LEU A 60 3.69 -4.33 -6.91
C LEU A 60 2.19 -4.26 -7.25
N LEU A 61 1.42 -3.41 -6.55
CA LEU A 61 -0.01 -3.21 -6.85
C LEU A 61 -0.23 -2.72 -8.29
N ARG A 62 0.60 -1.78 -8.76
CA ARG A 62 0.54 -1.28 -10.14
C ARG A 62 0.91 -2.36 -11.16
N ARG A 63 2.07 -3.00 -10.98
CA ARG A 63 2.66 -3.89 -12.00
C ARG A 63 2.05 -5.29 -12.04
N ASN A 64 1.76 -5.86 -10.86
CA ASN A 64 1.35 -7.26 -10.75
C ASN A 64 -0.17 -7.40 -10.69
N HIS A 65 -0.88 -6.35 -10.30
CA HIS A 65 -2.33 -6.38 -10.10
C HIS A 65 -3.09 -5.33 -10.91
N GLY A 66 -2.41 -4.49 -11.69
CA GLY A 66 -3.05 -3.52 -12.58
C GLY A 66 -3.86 -2.45 -11.85
N ILE A 67 -3.58 -2.20 -10.56
CA ILE A 67 -4.30 -1.18 -9.79
C ILE A 67 -3.74 0.19 -10.16
N ALA A 68 -4.59 1.05 -10.74
CA ALA A 68 -4.20 2.43 -11.01
C ALA A 68 -4.16 3.23 -9.69
N ILE A 69 -2.95 3.68 -9.36
CA ILE A 69 -2.65 4.47 -8.17
C ILE A 69 -2.04 5.77 -8.67
N THR A 70 -2.54 6.91 -8.21
CA THR A 70 -1.99 8.24 -8.48
C THR A 70 -0.98 8.61 -7.39
N ASP A 71 -0.02 9.48 -7.72
CA ASP A 71 0.91 10.00 -6.72
C ASP A 71 1.29 11.47 -6.95
N ALA A 72 1.59 12.17 -5.86
CA ALA A 72 2.18 13.49 -5.88
C ALA A 72 3.23 13.64 -4.77
N PHE A 73 4.19 14.54 -5.01
CA PHE A 73 5.16 14.92 -3.99
C PHE A 73 4.55 15.94 -3.03
N PHE A 74 4.91 15.82 -1.75
CA PHE A 74 4.67 16.84 -0.74
C PHE A 74 5.92 17.04 0.11
N GLU A 75 6.03 18.22 0.69
CA GLU A 75 7.13 18.58 1.59
C GLU A 75 6.75 18.28 3.04
N HIS A 76 7.71 17.81 3.81
CA HIS A 76 7.58 17.58 5.24
C HIS A 76 8.80 18.16 5.94
N GLN A 77 8.55 19.07 6.87
CA GLN A 77 9.57 19.60 7.74
C GLN A 77 9.74 18.69 8.95
N HIS A 78 10.96 18.20 9.20
CA HIS A 78 11.25 17.40 10.38
C HIS A 78 11.66 18.28 11.57
N SER A 79 11.61 17.73 12.79
CA SER A 79 11.88 18.46 14.04
C SER A 79 13.26 19.13 14.11
N GLY A 80 14.23 18.63 13.33
CA GLY A 80 15.57 19.23 13.16
C GLY A 80 15.64 20.40 12.17
N GLY A 81 14.52 20.91 11.68
CA GLY A 81 14.44 22.13 10.85
C GLY A 81 14.64 21.95 9.35
N GLY A 82 15.06 20.77 8.88
CA GLY A 82 15.20 20.47 7.46
C GLY A 82 13.89 20.04 6.79
N THR A 83 13.83 20.20 5.47
CA THR A 83 12.68 19.81 4.63
C THR A 83 13.03 18.58 3.79
N THR A 84 12.18 17.57 3.85
CA THR A 84 12.28 16.34 3.05
C THR A 84 11.03 16.20 2.17
N ARG A 85 11.20 15.69 0.95
CA ARG A 85 10.10 15.41 0.02
C ARG A 85 9.67 13.95 0.12
N PHE A 86 8.37 13.73 0.29
CA PHE A 86 7.75 12.41 0.28
C PHE A 86 6.74 12.30 -0.86
N LYS A 87 6.44 11.06 -1.27
CA LYS A 87 5.31 10.78 -2.15
C LYS A 87 4.08 10.40 -1.33
N ARG A 88 2.95 10.97 -1.72
CA ARG A 88 1.61 10.58 -1.29
C ARG A 88 0.93 9.82 -2.43
N TYR A 89 0.29 8.70 -2.12
CA TYR A 89 -0.32 7.77 -3.07
C TYR A 89 -1.79 7.60 -2.76
N TRP A 90 -2.67 7.60 -3.77
CA TRP A 90 -4.10 7.32 -3.60
C TRP A 90 -4.63 6.56 -4.82
N LEU A 91 -5.77 5.90 -4.67
CA LEU A 91 -6.44 5.24 -5.78
C LEU A 91 -6.88 6.26 -6.83
N ALA A 92 -6.76 5.91 -8.11
CA ALA A 92 -7.14 6.83 -9.18
C ALA A 92 -8.65 7.15 -9.17
N ASP A 93 -9.48 6.15 -8.87
CA ASP A 93 -10.94 6.26 -8.88
C ASP A 93 -11.61 5.14 -8.04
N ARG A 94 -12.95 5.18 -7.96
CA ARG A 94 -13.79 4.17 -7.29
C ARG A 94 -13.68 2.77 -7.91
N GLU A 95 -13.47 2.65 -9.23
CA GLU A 95 -13.29 1.35 -9.89
C GLU A 95 -12.02 0.66 -9.38
N GLN A 96 -10.93 1.42 -9.22
CA GLN A 96 -9.70 0.88 -8.64
C GLN A 96 -9.89 0.46 -7.19
N ALA A 97 -10.77 1.14 -6.43
CA ALA A 97 -11.11 0.73 -5.08
C ALA A 97 -11.82 -0.64 -5.05
N HIS A 98 -12.78 -0.86 -5.95
CA HIS A 98 -13.44 -2.17 -6.08
C HIS A 98 -12.45 -3.29 -6.46
N LYS A 99 -11.54 -3.03 -7.40
CA LYS A 99 -10.46 -3.98 -7.74
C LYS A 99 -9.57 -4.29 -6.54
N LEU A 100 -9.23 -3.27 -5.75
CA LEU A 100 -8.41 -3.44 -4.56
C LEU A 100 -9.14 -4.25 -3.47
N VAL A 101 -10.44 -4.03 -3.27
CA VAL A 101 -11.28 -4.85 -2.37
C VAL A 101 -11.27 -6.31 -2.80
N ALA A 102 -11.45 -6.59 -4.10
CA ALA A 102 -11.41 -7.96 -4.62
C ALA A 102 -10.05 -8.62 -4.36
N LEU A 103 -8.94 -7.88 -4.52
CA LEU A 103 -7.60 -8.37 -4.24
C LEU A 103 -7.36 -8.63 -2.74
N ILE A 104 -7.81 -7.73 -1.87
CA ILE A 104 -7.76 -7.92 -0.42
C ILE A 104 -8.55 -9.19 -0.04
N ASN A 105 -9.76 -9.35 -0.57
CA ASN A 105 -10.58 -10.54 -0.31
C ASN A 105 -9.93 -11.82 -0.84
N HIS A 106 -9.19 -11.77 -1.95
CA HIS A 106 -8.39 -12.90 -2.42
C HIS A 106 -7.31 -13.30 -1.42
N TRP A 107 -6.52 -12.36 -0.89
CA TRP A 107 -5.51 -12.65 0.14
C TRP A 107 -6.14 -13.12 1.45
N ARG A 108 -7.26 -12.53 1.87
CA ARG A 108 -8.02 -12.97 3.06
C ARG A 108 -8.47 -14.43 2.93
N ARG A 109 -9.01 -14.82 1.78
CA ARG A 109 -9.38 -16.21 1.49
C ARG A 109 -8.17 -17.16 1.54
N GLN A 110 -7.03 -16.77 0.97
CA GLN A 110 -5.80 -17.57 1.02
C GLN A 110 -5.33 -17.86 2.46
N ARG A 111 -5.57 -16.93 3.39
CA ARG A 111 -5.27 -17.11 4.82
C ARG A 111 -6.46 -17.54 5.68
N GLN A 112 -7.55 -18.01 5.05
CA GLN A 112 -8.78 -18.48 5.71
C GLN A 112 -9.51 -17.43 6.57
N ALA A 113 -9.38 -16.15 6.22
CA ALA A 113 -10.14 -15.07 6.83
C ALA A 113 -11.42 -14.77 6.04
N ALA A 114 -12.48 -14.38 6.75
CA ALA A 114 -13.72 -13.92 6.13
C ALA A 114 -13.42 -12.70 5.22
N PRO A 115 -14.06 -12.58 4.05
CA PRO A 115 -13.95 -11.38 3.21
C PRO A 115 -14.39 -10.13 3.98
N LEU A 116 -14.01 -8.95 3.47
CA LEU A 116 -14.58 -7.69 3.94
C LEU A 116 -16.10 -7.72 3.76
N ALA A 117 -16.83 -7.21 4.75
CA ALA A 117 -18.27 -7.08 4.67
C ALA A 117 -18.67 -6.10 3.56
N ASP A 118 -19.79 -6.35 2.89
CA ASP A 118 -20.20 -5.60 1.70
C ASP A 118 -20.48 -4.13 2.00
N ASP A 119 -21.07 -3.83 3.15
CA ASP A 119 -21.31 -2.49 3.66
C ASP A 119 -19.99 -1.74 3.94
N TYR A 120 -19.05 -2.40 4.60
CA TYR A 120 -17.71 -1.86 4.84
C TYR A 120 -16.98 -1.58 3.52
N ALA A 121 -17.00 -2.52 2.59
CA ALA A 121 -16.38 -2.37 1.28
C ALA A 121 -17.01 -1.20 0.49
N ALA A 122 -18.34 -1.07 0.51
CA ALA A 122 -19.03 0.04 -0.14
C ALA A 122 -18.63 1.40 0.44
N ILE A 123 -18.58 1.53 1.78
CA ILE A 123 -18.14 2.76 2.45
C ILE A 123 -16.71 3.09 2.07
N MET A 124 -15.81 2.09 2.04
CA MET A 124 -14.42 2.33 1.68
C MET A 124 -14.25 2.72 0.21
N CYS A 125 -14.94 2.05 -0.72
CA CYS A 125 -14.91 2.41 -2.13
C CYS A 125 -15.41 3.84 -2.38
N ALA A 126 -16.42 4.29 -1.63
CA ALA A 126 -16.94 5.65 -1.73
C ALA A 126 -15.92 6.74 -1.31
N ARG A 127 -14.89 6.39 -0.53
CA ARG A 127 -13.80 7.32 -0.14
C ARG A 127 -12.79 7.56 -1.25
N ALA A 128 -12.74 6.72 -2.27
CA ALA A 128 -11.88 6.93 -3.42
C ALA A 128 -12.41 8.09 -4.28
N PRO A 129 -11.52 8.79 -5.02
CA PRO A 129 -11.94 9.85 -5.93
C PRO A 129 -12.99 9.36 -6.93
N GLU A 130 -13.86 10.27 -7.38
CA GLU A 130 -14.63 10.00 -8.59
C GLU A 130 -13.71 9.98 -9.81
N ALA A 131 -14.06 9.16 -10.79
CA ALA A 131 -13.31 9.11 -12.03
C ALA A 131 -13.31 10.51 -12.66
N ALA A 132 -12.13 11.02 -12.99
CA ALA A 132 -12.04 12.24 -13.77
C ALA A 132 -12.69 11.99 -15.15
N PRO A 133 -13.54 12.89 -15.65
CA PRO A 133 -14.09 12.73 -16.99
C PRO A 133 -12.94 12.66 -17.99
N LEU A 134 -13.01 11.69 -18.91
CA LEU A 134 -12.05 11.59 -20.01
C LEU A 134 -12.11 12.89 -20.82
N PRO A 135 -10.96 13.48 -21.21
CA PRO A 135 -10.97 14.60 -22.14
C PRO A 135 -11.69 14.16 -23.43
N PRO A 136 -12.45 15.07 -24.09
CA PRO A 136 -13.11 14.73 -25.34
C PRO A 136 -12.10 14.19 -26.34
N ALA A 137 -12.47 13.11 -27.04
CA ALA A 137 -11.66 12.58 -28.13
C ALA A 137 -11.39 13.70 -29.15
N ALA A 138 -10.11 13.91 -29.47
CA ALA A 138 -9.66 14.89 -30.46
C ALA A 138 -10.01 14.45 -31.89
#